data_AF-A0A2G5USI0-F1
#
_entry.id   AF-A0A2G5USI0-F1
#
_cell.length_a   1.000
_cell.length_b   1.000
_cell.length_c   1.000
_cell.angle_alpha   90.00
_cell.angle_beta   90.00
_cell.angle_gamma   90.00
#
_symmetry.space_group_name_H-M   'P 1'
#
loop_
_entity.id
_entity.type
_entity.pdbx_description
1 polymer ?
#
loop_
_entity_poly.entity_id
_entity_poly.type
_entity_poly.pdbx_seq_one_letter_code
_entity_poly.pdbx_strand_id
1 'polypeptide(L)'
;MENGCGCQRGKCTVREGGNECSSVQQLGVVLMAKAKGAHSEKWDLLKYSKEFQARVTTVEKEEALRKFAKVCPEVTEAMMKEGASGEWEEAAVKIRLALKSEIKPKKTIIKEPAVIVSPRLKISGKRNILEVRNSHGSDFIEKYEWKDVKNVLWLWRVTKDKKVNQRIYEMIEKLDKEGREVTMMPFNMDCVLKDVDEVTDEWRKKLKTLNNVKLINPKKEVGKPKMPLIGTSTDTYESKGSLVRYLEQAAEGHPCVRRLKEMSEEARSKQTKSEQ
;
A
#
# COMPACT_ATOMS: atom_id res chain seq x y z
N MET A 1 2.78 35.31 0.61
CA MET A 1 1.31 35.44 0.50
C MET A 1 0.77 36.74 1.10
N GLU A 2 1.62 37.69 1.50
CA GLU A 2 1.18 38.92 2.20
C GLU A 2 0.42 39.92 1.30
N ASN A 3 0.56 39.89 -0.03
CA ASN A 3 0.03 40.91 -0.95
C ASN A 3 -1.16 40.46 -1.82
N GLY A 4 -1.94 39.48 -1.36
CA GLY A 4 -3.04 38.90 -2.15
C GLY A 4 -2.57 37.91 -3.20
N CYS A 5 -3.51 37.12 -3.74
CA CYS A 5 -3.25 36.16 -4.82
C CYS A 5 -3.01 36.91 -6.15
N GLY A 6 -2.06 36.45 -6.96
CA GLY A 6 -1.78 36.96 -8.31
C GLY A 6 -2.76 36.43 -9.38
N CYS A 7 -3.92 35.92 -8.95
CA CYS A 7 -4.80 35.16 -9.82
C CYS A 7 -5.39 36.03 -10.94
N GLN A 8 -5.32 35.52 -12.17
CA GLN A 8 -5.74 36.24 -13.39
C GLN A 8 -7.23 36.61 -13.45
N ARG A 9 -8.09 36.08 -12.56
CA ARG A 9 -9.55 36.32 -12.52
C ARG A 9 -9.99 37.31 -11.44
N GLY A 10 -9.07 38.10 -10.88
CA GLY A 10 -9.34 39.07 -9.81
C GLY A 10 -8.83 38.62 -8.45
N LYS A 11 -8.83 39.53 -7.47
CA LYS A 11 -8.31 39.26 -6.11
C LYS A 11 -9.23 38.27 -5.39
N CYS A 12 -8.70 37.09 -5.08
CA CYS A 12 -9.36 36.07 -4.29
C CYS A 12 -9.65 36.61 -2.89
N THR A 13 -10.91 36.55 -2.45
CA THR A 13 -11.30 36.92 -1.09
C THR A 13 -12.08 35.81 -0.42
N VAL A 14 -11.96 35.73 0.90
CA VAL A 14 -12.76 34.85 1.76
C VAL A 14 -13.51 35.74 2.74
N ARG A 15 -14.81 35.48 2.92
CA ARG A 15 -15.63 36.16 3.92
C ARG A 15 -15.77 35.32 5.17
N GLU A 16 -15.62 35.97 6.33
CA GLU A 16 -15.87 35.39 7.64
C GLU A 16 -16.72 36.37 8.47
N GLY A 17 -17.99 36.02 8.70
CA GLY A 17 -18.96 36.97 9.24
C GLY A 17 -19.14 38.17 8.31
N GLY A 18 -19.01 39.39 8.86
CA GLY A 18 -19.04 40.64 8.08
C GLY A 18 -17.70 41.07 7.47
N ASN A 19 -16.62 40.30 7.69
CA ASN A 19 -15.27 40.70 7.28
C ASN A 19 -14.88 40.04 5.96
N GLU A 20 -14.27 40.82 5.07
CA GLU A 20 -13.64 40.31 3.85
C GLU A 20 -12.11 40.27 4.01
N CYS A 21 -11.53 39.11 3.76
CA CYS A 21 -10.09 38.86 3.84
C CYS A 21 -9.53 38.57 2.45
N SER A 22 -8.45 39.24 2.08
CA SER A 22 -7.75 39.08 0.79
C SER A 22 -6.47 38.23 0.89
N SER A 23 -6.11 37.77 2.09
CA SER A 23 -4.97 36.88 2.30
C SER A 23 -5.22 35.87 3.43
N VAL A 24 -4.45 34.78 3.40
CA VAL A 24 -4.49 33.72 4.42
C VAL A 24 -4.13 34.27 5.79
N GLN A 25 -3.19 35.23 5.86
CA GLN A 25 -2.78 35.93 7.08
C GLN A 25 -3.94 36.71 7.71
N GLN A 26 -4.66 37.50 6.92
CA GLN A 26 -5.81 38.27 7.40
C GLN A 26 -6.88 37.34 7.95
N LEU A 27 -7.19 36.26 7.22
CA LEU A 27 -8.19 35.29 7.66
C LEU A 27 -7.76 34.56 8.93
N GLY A 28 -6.49 34.18 9.07
CA GLY A 28 -5.97 33.58 10.30
C GLY A 28 -6.17 34.46 11.53
N VAL A 29 -5.95 35.77 11.39
CA VAL A 29 -6.22 36.73 12.47
C VAL A 29 -7.71 36.85 12.79
N VAL A 30 -8.57 36.91 11.78
CA VAL A 30 -10.03 36.98 11.97
C VAL A 30 -10.54 35.71 12.68
N LEU A 31 -10.08 34.53 12.27
CA LEU A 31 -10.44 33.27 12.91
C LEU A 31 -9.96 33.20 14.37
N MET A 32 -8.75 33.67 14.65
CA MET A 32 -8.22 33.73 16.02
C MET A 32 -8.99 34.73 16.89
N ALA A 33 -9.34 35.90 16.36
CA ALA A 33 -10.16 36.89 17.07
C ALA A 33 -11.57 36.34 17.35
N LYS A 34 -12.17 35.65 16.38
CA LYS A 34 -13.45 34.96 16.53
C LYS A 34 -13.38 33.87 17.60
N ALA A 35 -12.36 33.03 17.60
CA ALA A 35 -12.17 31.97 18.59
C ALA A 35 -12.01 32.53 20.02
N LYS A 36 -11.43 33.73 20.15
CA LYS A 36 -11.29 34.45 21.44
C LYS A 36 -12.53 35.27 21.83
N GLY A 37 -13.63 35.18 21.09
CA GLY A 37 -14.88 35.88 21.40
C GLY A 37 -14.82 37.39 21.17
N ALA A 38 -13.89 37.89 20.35
CA ALA A 38 -13.85 39.31 20.00
C ALA A 38 -15.08 39.69 19.17
N HIS A 39 -15.64 40.89 19.41
CA HIS A 39 -16.76 41.43 18.63
C HIS A 39 -16.38 41.59 17.15
N SER A 40 -17.29 41.27 16.23
CA SER A 40 -17.02 41.19 14.79
C SER A 40 -16.57 42.51 14.15
N GLU A 41 -16.98 43.64 14.73
CA GLU A 41 -16.57 44.99 14.31
C GLU A 41 -15.08 45.25 14.57
N LYS A 42 -14.48 44.56 15.54
CA LYS A 42 -13.05 44.70 15.85
C LYS A 42 -12.17 43.88 14.91
N TRP A 43 -12.73 42.88 14.23
CA TRP A 43 -11.96 41.98 13.36
C TRP A 43 -11.32 42.73 12.19
N ASP A 44 -12.00 43.74 11.63
CA ASP A 44 -11.53 44.52 10.49
C ASP A 44 -10.29 45.37 10.84
N LEU A 45 -10.20 45.82 12.10
CA LEU A 45 -9.04 46.53 12.61
C LEU A 45 -7.88 45.58 12.91
N LEU A 46 -8.20 44.40 13.46
CA LEU A 46 -7.19 43.44 13.92
C LEU A 46 -6.47 42.74 12.77
N LYS A 47 -7.13 42.47 11.64
CA LYS A 47 -6.58 41.66 10.54
C LYS A 47 -5.32 42.24 9.88
N TYR A 48 -5.06 43.54 10.05
CA TYR A 48 -3.86 44.23 9.55
C TYR A 48 -2.71 44.30 10.57
N SER A 49 -2.95 43.90 11.83
CA SER A 49 -1.94 43.99 12.89
C SER A 49 -0.94 42.83 12.84
N LYS A 50 0.34 43.14 12.69
CA LYS A 50 1.45 42.16 12.76
C LYS A 50 1.54 41.47 14.11
N GLU A 51 1.23 42.17 15.20
CA GLU A 51 1.20 41.59 16.54
C GLU A 51 0.15 40.49 16.67
N PHE A 52 -1.01 40.67 16.02
CA PHE A 52 -2.06 39.67 16.01
C PHE A 52 -1.73 38.52 15.05
N GLN A 53 -1.09 38.80 13.91
CA GLN A 53 -0.60 37.74 13.00
C GLN A 53 0.37 36.79 13.71
N ALA A 54 1.29 37.31 14.53
CA ALA A 54 2.22 36.50 15.31
C ALA A 54 1.54 35.62 16.39
N ARG A 55 0.29 35.91 16.76
CA ARG A 55 -0.50 35.16 17.75
C ARG A 55 -1.41 34.10 17.14
N VAL A 56 -1.44 33.96 15.81
CA VAL A 56 -2.26 32.96 15.11
C VAL A 56 -1.63 31.57 15.31
N THR A 57 -2.40 30.63 15.84
CA THR A 57 -1.91 29.28 16.14
C THR A 57 -2.03 28.37 14.91
N THR A 58 -1.45 27.19 14.98
CA THR A 58 -1.53 26.20 13.89
C THR A 58 -2.99 25.83 13.55
N VAL A 59 -3.90 25.84 14.52
CA VAL A 59 -5.32 25.52 14.30
C VAL A 59 -5.97 26.53 13.36
N GLU A 60 -5.84 27.82 13.64
CA GLU A 60 -6.39 28.86 12.75
C GLU A 60 -5.62 28.92 11.44
N LYS A 61 -4.32 28.60 11.45
CA LYS A 61 -3.52 28.51 10.22
C LYS A 61 -4.06 27.43 9.28
N GLU A 62 -4.39 26.25 9.81
CA GLU A 62 -4.97 25.15 9.05
C GLU A 62 -6.34 25.53 8.47
N GLU A 63 -7.21 26.13 9.27
CA GLU A 63 -8.55 26.52 8.82
C GLU A 63 -8.49 27.61 7.74
N ALA A 64 -7.64 28.63 7.91
CA ALA A 64 -7.49 29.69 6.92
C ALA A 64 -6.93 29.16 5.59
N LEU A 65 -5.93 28.26 5.63
CA LEU A 65 -5.42 27.60 4.42
C LEU A 65 -6.51 26.80 3.72
N ARG A 66 -7.29 26.00 4.45
CA ARG A 66 -8.40 25.20 3.88
C ARG A 66 -9.46 26.07 3.23
N LYS A 67 -9.81 27.21 3.86
CA LYS A 67 -10.81 28.14 3.32
C LYS A 67 -10.29 28.86 2.07
N PHE A 68 -9.05 29.34 2.07
CA PHE A 68 -8.47 30.00 0.89
C PHE A 68 -8.19 29.03 -0.26
N ALA A 69 -7.73 27.82 0.00
CA ALA A 69 -7.49 26.81 -1.04
C ALA A 69 -8.75 26.50 -1.88
N LYS A 70 -9.95 26.61 -1.28
CA LYS A 70 -11.22 26.43 -2.00
C LYS A 70 -11.50 27.50 -3.06
N VAL A 71 -10.94 28.70 -2.90
CA VAL A 71 -11.25 29.87 -3.75
C VAL A 71 -10.03 30.40 -4.50
N CYS A 72 -8.81 30.01 -4.12
CA CYS A 72 -7.56 30.51 -4.66
C CYS A 72 -6.65 29.34 -5.12
N PRO A 73 -6.52 29.11 -6.44
CA PRO A 73 -5.64 28.07 -6.98
C PRO A 73 -4.17 28.21 -6.55
N GLU A 74 -3.65 29.44 -6.45
CA GLU A 74 -2.26 29.68 -6.02
C GLU A 74 -2.01 29.27 -4.57
N VAL A 75 -2.99 29.48 -3.67
CA VAL A 75 -2.87 29.01 -2.28
C VAL A 75 -2.91 27.49 -2.25
N THR A 76 -3.76 26.86 -3.06
CA THR A 76 -3.76 25.40 -3.23
C THR A 76 -2.42 24.89 -3.71
N GLU A 77 -1.83 25.52 -4.74
CA GLU A 77 -0.54 25.11 -5.28
C GLU A 77 0.59 25.30 -4.26
N ALA A 78 0.67 26.45 -3.59
CA ALA A 78 1.66 26.74 -2.57
C ALA A 78 1.53 25.83 -1.34
N MET A 79 0.29 25.49 -0.93
CA MET A 79 0.02 24.56 0.17
C MET A 79 0.46 23.14 -0.17
N MET A 80 0.39 22.74 -1.45
CA MET A 80 0.79 21.41 -1.90
C MET A 80 2.30 21.30 -2.15
N LYS A 81 2.98 22.42 -2.41
CA LYS A 81 4.43 22.48 -2.63
C LYS A 81 5.19 22.56 -1.30
N GLU A 82 6.12 21.64 -1.10
CA GLU A 82 6.94 21.59 0.11
C GLU A 82 7.86 22.82 0.24
N GLY A 83 7.89 23.41 1.44
CA GLY A 83 8.69 24.59 1.75
C GLY A 83 8.16 25.91 1.18
N ALA A 84 7.03 25.90 0.47
CA ALA A 84 6.48 27.09 -0.16
C ALA A 84 5.58 27.92 0.76
N SER A 85 5.23 27.41 1.95
CA SER A 85 4.27 28.07 2.86
C SER A 85 4.92 28.86 4.01
N GLY A 86 6.25 28.87 4.13
CA GLY A 86 6.97 29.69 5.13
C GLY A 86 6.52 29.42 6.57
N GLU A 87 6.11 30.44 7.31
CA GLU A 87 5.57 30.31 8.69
C GLU A 87 4.27 29.49 8.79
N TRP A 88 3.65 29.14 7.65
CA TRP A 88 2.45 28.31 7.52
C TRP A 88 2.75 26.87 7.15
N GLU A 89 4.03 26.50 7.01
CA GLU A 89 4.46 25.18 6.54
C GLU A 89 3.95 24.05 7.44
N GLU A 90 3.98 24.20 8.77
CA GLU A 90 3.48 23.18 9.69
C GLU A 90 1.99 22.84 9.43
N ALA A 91 1.16 23.88 9.27
CA ALA A 91 -0.26 23.71 8.94
C ALA A 91 -0.44 23.09 7.54
N ALA A 92 0.35 23.54 6.55
CA ALA A 92 0.32 22.97 5.20
C ALA A 92 0.76 21.49 5.18
N VAL A 93 1.74 21.08 6.01
CA VAL A 93 2.15 19.67 6.16
C VAL A 93 0.97 18.83 6.67
N LYS A 94 0.29 19.28 7.73
CA LYS A 94 -0.85 18.54 8.30
C LYS A 94 -1.97 18.36 7.28
N ILE A 95 -2.30 19.41 6.51
CA ILE A 95 -3.30 19.33 5.44
C ILE A 95 -2.85 18.35 4.34
N ARG A 96 -1.58 18.44 3.90
CA ARG A 96 -1.03 17.50 2.90
C ARG A 96 -1.09 16.05 3.37
N LEU A 97 -0.76 15.77 4.63
CA LEU A 97 -0.83 14.43 5.20
C LEU A 97 -2.28 13.90 5.26
N ALA A 98 -3.22 14.74 5.68
CA ALA A 98 -4.64 14.40 5.68
C ALA A 98 -5.15 14.09 4.26
N LEU A 99 -4.88 14.95 3.29
CA LEU A 99 -5.27 14.73 1.88
C LEU A 99 -4.61 13.48 1.30
N LYS A 100 -3.32 13.26 1.56
CA LYS A 100 -2.63 12.02 1.16
C LYS A 100 -3.29 10.78 1.77
N SER A 101 -3.84 10.87 2.98
CA SER A 101 -4.56 9.75 3.61
C SER A 101 -5.95 9.53 3.01
N GLU A 102 -6.66 10.58 2.61
CA GLU A 102 -7.99 10.51 1.98
C GLU A 102 -7.93 10.01 0.53
N ILE A 103 -6.87 10.37 -0.21
CA ILE A 103 -6.68 10.00 -1.62
C ILE A 103 -6.08 8.59 -1.76
N LYS A 104 -5.62 7.96 -0.67
CA LYS A 104 -5.13 6.57 -0.74
C LYS A 104 -6.23 5.67 -1.32
N PRO A 105 -5.95 4.92 -2.40
CA PRO A 105 -6.92 3.98 -2.95
C PRO A 105 -7.43 3.05 -1.86
N LYS A 106 -8.74 2.84 -1.78
CA LYS A 106 -9.32 1.85 -0.86
C LYS A 106 -8.67 0.49 -1.13
N LYS A 107 -8.14 -0.11 -0.07
CA LYS A 107 -7.55 -1.44 -0.14
C LYS A 107 -8.60 -2.46 -0.58
N THR A 108 -8.17 -3.44 -1.36
CA THR A 108 -9.02 -4.57 -1.73
C THR A 108 -9.09 -5.52 -0.55
N ILE A 109 -10.31 -5.79 -0.06
CA ILE A 109 -10.54 -6.71 1.07
C ILE A 109 -10.28 -8.14 0.60
N ILE A 110 -9.38 -8.84 1.30
CA ILE A 110 -9.17 -10.28 1.11
C ILE A 110 -10.13 -11.02 2.03
N LYS A 111 -11.03 -11.82 1.44
CA LYS A 111 -12.02 -12.61 2.20
C LYS A 111 -11.49 -13.96 2.68
N GLU A 112 -10.41 -14.45 2.08
CA GLU A 112 -9.86 -15.78 2.35
C GLU A 112 -8.76 -15.70 3.43
N PRO A 113 -8.80 -16.53 4.49
CA PRO A 113 -7.79 -16.51 5.54
C PRO A 113 -6.46 -17.16 5.11
N ALA A 114 -6.45 -17.83 3.96
CA ALA A 114 -5.30 -18.51 3.40
C ALA A 114 -5.19 -18.16 1.92
N VAL A 115 -4.11 -17.47 1.53
CA VAL A 115 -3.90 -16.98 0.17
C VAL A 115 -2.58 -17.47 -0.42
N ILE A 116 -2.59 -17.67 -1.73
CA ILE A 116 -1.40 -17.93 -2.52
C ILE A 116 -1.02 -16.63 -3.21
N VAL A 117 0.21 -16.16 -2.99
CA VAL A 117 0.76 -15.01 -3.72
C VAL A 117 1.68 -15.56 -4.80
N SER A 118 1.42 -15.23 -6.07
CA SER A 118 2.17 -15.83 -7.18
C SER A 118 2.54 -14.82 -8.26
N PRO A 119 3.55 -15.12 -9.10
CA PRO A 119 3.64 -14.54 -10.44
C PRO A 119 2.35 -14.84 -11.24
N ARG A 120 2.21 -14.22 -12.41
CA ARG A 120 1.03 -14.43 -13.27
C ARG A 120 0.88 -15.90 -13.65
N LEU A 121 -0.28 -16.49 -13.34
CA LEU A 121 -0.66 -17.86 -13.68
C LEU A 121 -1.80 -17.86 -14.71
N LYS A 122 -1.83 -18.86 -15.60
CA LYS A 122 -2.91 -19.05 -16.60
C LYS A 122 -4.12 -19.80 -16.03
N ILE A 123 -4.46 -19.58 -14.76
CA ILE A 123 -5.56 -20.26 -14.05
C ILE A 123 -6.78 -19.33 -13.96
N SER A 124 -7.98 -19.78 -14.29
CA SER A 124 -9.23 -19.00 -14.14
C SER A 124 -9.82 -19.12 -12.71
N GLY A 125 -10.61 -18.11 -12.27
CA GLY A 125 -11.36 -18.15 -11.00
C GLY A 125 -10.51 -18.06 -9.72
N LYS A 126 -9.76 -16.94 -9.57
CA LYS A 126 -8.63 -16.72 -8.64
C LYS A 126 -8.99 -16.13 -7.26
N ARG A 127 -10.03 -16.59 -6.55
CA ARG A 127 -10.39 -15.95 -5.27
C ARG A 127 -9.30 -16.05 -4.19
N ASN A 128 -8.50 -17.12 -4.21
CA ASN A 128 -7.44 -17.39 -3.25
C ASN A 128 -6.01 -17.24 -3.83
N ILE A 129 -5.88 -16.72 -5.07
CA ILE A 129 -4.58 -16.50 -5.72
C ILE A 129 -4.44 -15.01 -6.05
N LEU A 130 -3.48 -14.35 -5.42
CA LEU A 130 -3.14 -12.96 -5.63
C LEU A 130 -1.91 -12.84 -6.53
N GLU A 131 -2.07 -12.23 -7.70
CA GLU A 131 -0.97 -12.12 -8.66
C GLU A 131 -0.12 -10.87 -8.42
N VAL A 132 1.17 -11.09 -8.19
CA VAL A 132 2.19 -10.04 -8.16
C VAL A 132 2.72 -9.86 -9.57
N ARG A 133 2.49 -8.67 -10.15
CA ARG A 133 3.19 -8.27 -11.37
C ARG A 133 4.56 -7.71 -10.98
N ASN A 134 5.62 -8.22 -11.59
CA ASN A 134 7.01 -7.82 -11.34
C ASN A 134 7.26 -6.30 -11.46
N SER A 135 6.39 -5.56 -12.14
CA SER A 135 6.43 -4.09 -12.29
C SER A 135 5.89 -3.30 -11.10
N HIS A 136 5.21 -3.91 -10.12
CA HIS A 136 4.58 -3.21 -8.98
C HIS A 136 5.27 -3.52 -7.65
N GLY A 137 6.61 -3.55 -7.66
CA GLY A 137 7.44 -3.89 -6.51
C GLY A 137 7.58 -2.74 -5.50
N SER A 138 6.59 -2.61 -4.63
CA SER A 138 6.65 -2.08 -3.26
C SER A 138 5.24 -1.98 -2.68
N ASP A 139 4.28 -1.63 -3.54
CA ASP A 139 2.91 -1.23 -3.20
C ASP A 139 1.89 -2.38 -3.20
N PHE A 140 2.33 -3.61 -3.52
CA PHE A 140 1.43 -4.76 -3.61
C PHE A 140 0.76 -5.05 -2.26
N ILE A 141 1.52 -4.98 -1.17
CA ILE A 141 1.00 -5.19 0.18
C ILE A 141 -0.03 -4.10 0.51
N GLU A 142 0.21 -2.87 0.07
CA GLU A 142 -0.64 -1.70 0.29
C GLU A 142 -1.95 -1.75 -0.49
N LYS A 143 -2.02 -2.52 -1.58
CA LYS A 143 -3.25 -2.69 -2.38
C LYS A 143 -4.30 -3.53 -1.68
N TYR A 144 -3.92 -4.36 -0.70
CA TYR A 144 -4.83 -5.31 -0.06
C TYR A 144 -4.93 -5.09 1.45
N GLU A 145 -6.10 -5.41 1.98
CA GLU A 145 -6.32 -5.50 3.42
C GLU A 145 -6.06 -6.92 3.89
N TRP A 146 -4.97 -7.09 4.65
CA TRP A 146 -4.47 -8.39 5.10
C TRP A 146 -5.00 -8.82 6.48
N LYS A 147 -5.87 -8.01 7.09
CA LYS A 147 -6.35 -8.19 8.48
C LYS A 147 -6.80 -9.62 8.76
N ASP A 148 -7.59 -10.19 7.86
CA ASP A 148 -8.21 -11.51 8.02
C ASP A 148 -7.37 -12.66 7.42
N VAL A 149 -6.24 -12.33 6.77
CA VAL A 149 -5.31 -13.33 6.23
C VAL A 149 -4.42 -13.84 7.35
N LYS A 150 -4.38 -15.15 7.56
CA LYS A 150 -3.44 -15.77 8.51
C LYS A 150 -2.26 -16.42 7.80
N ASN A 151 -2.52 -17.12 6.71
CA ASN A 151 -1.53 -17.94 6.00
C ASN A 151 -1.27 -17.38 4.60
N VAL A 152 -0.01 -17.21 4.26
CA VAL A 152 0.44 -16.78 2.93
C VAL A 152 1.40 -17.83 2.37
N LEU A 153 1.04 -18.42 1.24
CA LEU A 153 1.95 -19.27 0.46
C LEU A 153 2.52 -18.43 -0.68
N TRP A 154 3.77 -18.01 -0.55
CA TRP A 154 4.42 -17.13 -1.50
C TRP A 154 5.22 -17.92 -2.54
N LEU A 155 4.76 -17.92 -3.78
CA LEU A 155 5.48 -18.52 -4.91
C LEU A 155 6.55 -17.52 -5.39
N TRP A 156 7.83 -17.88 -5.25
CA TRP A 156 8.94 -17.01 -5.65
C TRP A 156 9.82 -17.67 -6.70
N ARG A 157 10.32 -16.87 -7.64
CA ARG A 157 11.29 -17.33 -8.64
C ARG A 157 12.68 -17.41 -8.05
N VAL A 158 13.33 -18.54 -8.25
CA VAL A 158 14.73 -18.72 -7.85
C VAL A 158 15.61 -17.94 -8.82
N THR A 159 16.18 -16.83 -8.36
CA THR A 159 16.95 -15.91 -9.21
C THR A 159 18.12 -15.29 -8.46
N LYS A 160 19.19 -14.93 -9.20
CA LYS A 160 20.31 -14.12 -8.71
C LYS A 160 20.06 -12.61 -8.79
N ASP A 161 18.93 -12.18 -9.33
CA ASP A 161 18.60 -10.75 -9.42
C ASP A 161 18.35 -10.17 -8.02
N LYS A 162 19.36 -9.43 -7.54
CA LYS A 162 19.33 -8.79 -6.23
C LYS A 162 18.19 -7.78 -6.07
N LYS A 163 17.79 -7.07 -7.14
CA LYS A 163 16.69 -6.09 -7.08
C LYS A 163 15.35 -6.80 -6.93
N VAL A 164 15.13 -7.90 -7.65
CA VAL A 164 13.93 -8.73 -7.51
C VAL A 164 13.87 -9.34 -6.11
N ASN A 165 14.96 -9.96 -5.65
CA ASN A 165 15.02 -10.59 -4.33
C ASN A 165 14.80 -9.56 -3.21
N GLN A 166 15.36 -8.36 -3.34
CA GLN A 166 15.18 -7.30 -2.34
C GLN A 166 13.71 -6.85 -2.23
N ARG A 167 13.04 -6.64 -3.37
CA ARG A 167 11.60 -6.28 -3.38
C ARG A 167 10.74 -7.35 -2.76
N ILE A 168 11.03 -8.63 -3.06
CA ILE A 168 10.30 -9.75 -2.43
C ILE A 168 10.52 -9.72 -0.92
N TYR A 169 11.77 -9.58 -0.48
CA TYR A 169 12.11 -9.53 0.95
C TYR A 169 11.34 -8.43 1.69
N GLU A 170 11.27 -7.21 1.13
CA GLU A 170 10.52 -6.10 1.73
C GLU A 170 9.02 -6.40 1.90
N MET A 171 8.42 -7.12 0.94
CA MET A 171 7.01 -7.54 1.05
C MET A 171 6.82 -8.62 2.12
N ILE A 172 7.73 -9.60 2.18
CA ILE A 172 7.72 -10.67 3.19
C ILE A 172 7.92 -10.09 4.60
N GLU A 173 8.83 -9.13 4.75
CA GLU A 173 9.09 -8.46 6.03
C GLU A 173 7.86 -7.70 6.53
N LYS A 174 7.12 -7.00 5.66
CA LYS A 174 5.85 -6.35 6.03
C LYS A 174 4.82 -7.37 6.53
N LEU A 175 4.69 -8.51 5.85
CA LEU A 175 3.77 -9.58 6.27
C LEU A 175 4.18 -10.19 7.61
N ASP A 176 5.47 -10.41 7.84
CA ASP A 176 6.00 -10.91 9.12
C ASP A 176 5.72 -9.93 10.27
N LYS A 177 5.93 -8.62 10.05
CA LYS A 177 5.62 -7.55 11.02
C LYS A 177 4.13 -7.48 11.37
N GLU A 178 3.25 -7.84 10.45
CA GLU A 178 1.81 -7.95 10.68
C GLU A 178 1.39 -9.30 11.30
N GLY A 179 2.34 -10.17 11.66
CA GLY A 179 2.10 -11.45 12.32
C GLY A 179 1.55 -12.54 11.40
N ARG A 180 1.78 -12.43 10.08
CA ARG A 180 1.29 -13.39 9.09
C ARG A 180 2.27 -14.56 8.95
N GLU A 181 1.74 -15.78 8.90
CA GLU A 181 2.54 -16.97 8.63
C GLU A 181 2.82 -17.06 7.12
N VAL A 182 4.10 -16.93 6.73
CA VAL A 182 4.52 -16.91 5.33
C VAL A 182 5.36 -18.14 5.01
N THR A 183 4.88 -18.97 4.09
CA THR A 183 5.67 -20.07 3.51
C THR A 183 6.15 -19.67 2.13
N MET A 184 7.46 -19.51 1.95
CA MET A 184 8.10 -19.26 0.66
C MET A 184 8.30 -20.57 -0.09
N MET A 185 7.47 -20.77 -1.11
CA MET A 185 7.50 -21.92 -2.01
C MET A 185 8.28 -21.55 -3.28
N PRO A 186 9.37 -22.25 -3.61
CA PRO A 186 10.08 -22.01 -4.86
C PRO A 186 9.16 -22.26 -6.05
N PHE A 187 9.29 -21.46 -7.10
CA PHE A 187 8.44 -21.49 -8.28
C PHE A 187 9.19 -20.92 -9.48
N ASN A 188 9.56 -21.79 -10.43
CA ASN A 188 10.40 -21.48 -11.59
C ASN A 188 11.83 -21.01 -11.23
N MET A 189 12.74 -21.18 -12.19
CA MET A 189 14.13 -20.72 -12.07
C MET A 189 14.42 -19.71 -13.15
N ASP A 190 14.93 -18.56 -12.72
CA ASP A 190 15.57 -17.56 -13.58
C ASP A 190 17.10 -17.59 -13.34
N CYS A 191 17.64 -18.77 -13.00
CA CYS A 191 19.07 -19.07 -12.85
C CYS A 191 19.36 -20.53 -13.23
N VAL A 192 20.64 -20.92 -13.28
CA VAL A 192 21.04 -22.32 -13.52
C VAL A 192 21.02 -23.14 -12.23
N LEU A 193 20.83 -24.46 -12.34
CA LEU A 193 20.68 -25.36 -11.18
C LEU A 193 21.88 -25.32 -10.21
N LYS A 194 23.08 -25.04 -10.72
CA LYS A 194 24.30 -24.90 -9.89
C LYS A 194 24.26 -23.68 -8.96
N ASP A 195 23.51 -22.64 -9.31
CA ASP A 195 23.42 -21.39 -8.54
C ASP A 195 22.35 -21.47 -7.44
N VAL A 196 21.50 -22.50 -7.46
CA VAL A 196 20.34 -22.62 -6.56
C VAL A 196 20.76 -22.67 -5.09
N ASP A 197 21.89 -23.29 -4.77
CA ASP A 197 22.37 -23.37 -3.38
C ASP A 197 22.80 -21.98 -2.88
N GLU A 198 23.55 -21.23 -3.69
CA GLU A 198 23.95 -19.85 -3.41
C GLU A 198 22.73 -18.96 -3.15
N VAL A 199 21.73 -19.01 -4.04
CA VAL A 199 20.49 -18.23 -3.91
C VAL A 199 19.72 -18.63 -2.65
N THR A 200 19.62 -19.93 -2.38
CA THR A 200 18.89 -20.44 -1.20
C THR A 200 19.56 -20.00 0.09
N ASP A 201 20.89 -20.01 0.16
CA ASP A 201 21.65 -19.61 1.34
C ASP A 201 21.57 -18.10 1.59
N GLU A 202 21.57 -17.28 0.54
CA GLU A 202 21.28 -15.84 0.67
C GLU A 202 19.89 -15.61 1.29
N TRP A 203 18.87 -16.33 0.82
CA TRP A 203 17.52 -16.24 1.40
C TRP A 203 17.49 -16.72 2.86
N ARG A 204 18.11 -17.86 3.20
CA ARG A 204 18.18 -18.31 4.60
C ARG A 204 18.81 -17.26 5.52
N LYS A 205 19.87 -16.60 5.06
CA LYS A 205 20.53 -15.52 5.82
C LYS A 205 19.60 -14.33 6.02
N LYS A 206 18.95 -13.85 4.95
CA LYS A 206 18.01 -12.72 5.01
C LYS A 206 16.80 -13.00 5.90
N LEU A 207 16.23 -14.21 5.82
CA LEU A 207 15.00 -14.56 6.53
C LEU A 207 15.23 -14.92 7.99
N LYS A 208 16.48 -15.09 8.44
CA LYS A 208 16.82 -15.47 9.82
C LYS A 208 16.29 -14.50 10.87
N THR A 209 16.05 -13.25 10.50
CA THR A 209 15.52 -12.20 11.38
C THR A 209 13.99 -12.17 11.44
N LEU A 210 13.30 -12.98 10.64
CA LEU A 210 11.84 -13.02 10.55
C LEU A 210 11.31 -14.24 11.32
N ASN A 211 10.24 -14.06 12.09
CA ASN A 211 9.77 -15.08 13.03
C ASN A 211 8.73 -16.03 12.44
N ASN A 212 7.92 -15.53 11.49
CA ASN A 212 6.77 -16.24 10.94
C ASN A 212 7.02 -16.74 9.51
N VAL A 213 8.28 -16.78 9.07
CA VAL A 213 8.63 -17.10 7.68
C VAL A 213 9.35 -18.44 7.55
N LYS A 214 8.83 -19.30 6.68
CA LYS A 214 9.42 -20.61 6.36
C LYS A 214 9.85 -20.65 4.90
N LEU A 215 11.13 -20.97 4.66
CA LEU A 215 11.65 -21.20 3.31
C LEU A 215 11.62 -22.69 2.96
N ILE A 216 10.96 -23.05 1.86
CA ILE A 216 11.04 -24.40 1.29
C ILE A 216 12.30 -24.51 0.42
N ASN A 217 13.12 -25.53 0.67
CA ASN A 217 14.33 -25.77 -0.10
C ASN A 217 13.99 -26.13 -1.57
N PRO A 218 14.46 -25.36 -2.57
CA PRO A 218 14.24 -25.67 -3.98
C PRO A 218 14.79 -27.04 -4.41
N LYS A 219 15.85 -27.53 -3.76
CA LYS A 219 16.45 -28.85 -4.02
C LYS A 219 15.88 -29.98 -3.15
N LYS A 220 14.79 -29.76 -2.41
CA LYS A 220 14.11 -30.84 -1.68
C LYS A 220 13.80 -31.98 -2.65
N GLU A 221 14.23 -33.20 -2.34
CA GLU A 221 13.93 -34.37 -3.16
C GLU A 221 12.46 -34.72 -3.08
N VAL A 222 11.81 -34.87 -4.24
CA VAL A 222 10.39 -35.19 -4.36
C VAL A 222 10.16 -36.20 -5.49
N GLY A 223 9.02 -36.89 -5.44
CA GLY A 223 8.59 -37.84 -6.48
C GLY A 223 9.32 -39.19 -6.48
N LYS A 224 8.96 -40.01 -7.46
CA LYS A 224 9.60 -41.29 -7.81
C LYS A 224 9.74 -41.34 -9.35
N PRO A 225 10.95 -41.25 -9.93
CA PRO A 225 12.26 -41.15 -9.26
C PRO A 225 12.44 -39.83 -8.50
N LYS A 226 13.34 -39.83 -7.53
CA LYS A 226 13.64 -38.63 -6.73
C LYS A 226 14.28 -37.57 -7.61
N MET A 227 13.73 -36.37 -7.60
CA MET A 227 14.29 -35.22 -8.29
C MET A 227 14.14 -33.93 -7.45
N PRO A 228 14.93 -32.88 -7.72
CA PRO A 228 14.78 -31.59 -7.04
C PRO A 228 13.38 -31.01 -7.26
N LEU A 229 12.73 -30.53 -6.20
CA LEU A 229 11.40 -29.92 -6.23
C LEU A 229 11.26 -28.87 -7.33
N ILE A 230 12.23 -27.98 -7.45
CA ILE A 230 12.20 -26.92 -8.45
C ILE A 230 12.20 -27.45 -9.90
N GLY A 231 12.78 -28.62 -10.13
CA GLY A 231 12.76 -29.31 -11.43
C GLY A 231 11.38 -29.88 -11.79
N THR A 232 10.45 -29.95 -10.84
CA THR A 232 9.05 -30.35 -11.07
C THR A 232 8.12 -29.14 -11.28
N SER A 233 8.65 -27.92 -11.13
CA SER A 233 7.91 -26.69 -11.42
C SER A 233 7.67 -26.54 -12.92
N THR A 234 6.58 -25.90 -13.30
CA THR A 234 6.27 -25.59 -14.71
C THR A 234 5.95 -24.11 -14.88
N ASP A 235 6.31 -23.54 -16.04
CA ASP A 235 6.15 -22.10 -16.26
C ASP A 235 4.71 -21.66 -16.48
N THR A 236 3.82 -22.58 -16.86
CA THR A 236 2.53 -22.21 -17.43
C THR A 236 1.30 -22.66 -16.65
N TYR A 237 1.44 -23.41 -15.54
CA TYR A 237 0.34 -24.02 -14.76
C TYR A 237 -1.07 -23.61 -15.23
N GLU A 238 -1.63 -24.41 -16.12
CA GLU A 238 -2.87 -24.06 -16.85
C GLU A 238 -4.13 -24.53 -16.12
N SER A 239 -3.97 -25.25 -15.00
CA SER A 239 -5.08 -25.76 -14.20
C SER A 239 -4.80 -25.65 -12.70
N LYS A 240 -5.86 -25.53 -11.90
CA LYS A 240 -5.76 -25.61 -10.43
C LYS A 240 -5.19 -26.94 -9.97
N GLY A 241 -5.59 -28.05 -10.61
CA GLY A 241 -5.13 -29.39 -10.26
C GLY A 241 -3.63 -29.59 -10.45
N SER A 242 -3.04 -29.08 -11.54
CA SER A 242 -1.59 -29.16 -11.74
C SER A 242 -0.82 -28.33 -10.72
N LEU A 243 -1.33 -27.14 -10.35
CA LEU A 243 -0.74 -26.34 -9.28
C LEU A 243 -0.84 -27.05 -7.93
N VAL A 244 -2.00 -27.60 -7.56
CA VAL A 244 -2.18 -28.36 -6.30
C VAL A 244 -1.18 -29.51 -6.23
N ARG A 245 -1.07 -30.33 -7.28
CA ARG A 245 -0.10 -31.44 -7.33
C ARG A 245 1.32 -30.98 -7.08
N TYR A 246 1.72 -29.83 -7.62
CA TYR A 246 3.04 -29.27 -7.36
C TYR A 246 3.22 -28.86 -5.91
N LEU A 247 2.27 -28.09 -5.36
CA LEU A 247 2.35 -27.58 -4.00
C LEU A 247 2.32 -28.71 -2.97
N GLU A 248 1.55 -29.78 -3.20
CA GLU A 248 1.48 -30.95 -2.32
C GLU A 248 2.84 -31.66 -2.16
N GLN A 249 3.77 -31.56 -3.13
CA GLN A 249 5.09 -32.19 -3.00
C GLN A 249 5.94 -31.61 -1.85
N ALA A 250 5.66 -30.38 -1.41
CA ALA A 250 6.46 -29.72 -0.37
C ALA A 250 5.65 -29.05 0.75
N ALA A 251 4.37 -28.77 0.50
CA ALA A 251 3.46 -28.08 1.40
C ALA A 251 2.14 -28.87 1.54
N GLU A 252 2.21 -30.19 1.55
CA GLU A 252 1.04 -31.04 1.84
C GLU A 252 0.38 -30.62 3.16
N GLY A 253 -0.94 -30.50 3.14
CA GLY A 253 -1.72 -30.09 4.31
C GLY A 253 -1.63 -28.61 4.66
N HIS A 254 -0.84 -27.80 3.95
CA HIS A 254 -0.80 -26.35 4.16
C HIS A 254 -2.19 -25.75 3.89
N PRO A 255 -2.69 -24.81 4.72
CA PRO A 255 -4.04 -24.26 4.58
C PRO A 255 -4.37 -23.74 3.18
N CYS A 256 -3.43 -23.03 2.54
CA CYS A 256 -3.59 -22.55 1.17
C CYS A 256 -3.76 -23.68 0.12
N VAL A 257 -3.08 -24.82 0.31
CA VAL A 257 -3.13 -25.97 -0.60
C VAL A 257 -4.44 -26.72 -0.43
N ARG A 258 -4.85 -26.98 0.82
CA ARG A 258 -6.16 -27.58 1.15
C ARG A 258 -7.30 -26.77 0.54
N ARG A 259 -7.29 -25.45 0.75
CA ARG A 259 -8.32 -24.55 0.21
C ARG A 259 -8.36 -24.56 -1.31
N LEU A 260 -7.21 -24.55 -1.98
CA LEU A 260 -7.14 -24.62 -3.43
C LEU A 260 -7.69 -25.95 -3.98
N LYS A 261 -7.47 -27.05 -3.26
CA LYS A 261 -7.98 -28.39 -3.59
C LYS A 261 -9.50 -28.47 -3.48
N GLU A 262 -10.06 -28.04 -2.35
CA GLU A 262 -11.52 -27.98 -2.12
C GLU A 262 -12.22 -27.20 -3.24
N MET A 263 -11.71 -26.01 -3.58
CA MET A 263 -12.26 -25.19 -4.67
C MET A 263 -12.18 -25.87 -6.04
N SER A 264 -11.20 -26.74 -6.26
CA SER A 264 -11.07 -27.51 -7.50
C SER A 264 -12.08 -28.67 -7.56
N GLU A 265 -12.40 -29.27 -6.43
CA GLU A 265 -13.37 -30.38 -6.32
C GLU A 265 -14.82 -29.86 -6.39
N GLU A 266 -15.13 -28.75 -5.71
CA GLU A 266 -16.43 -28.08 -5.81
C GLU A 266 -16.78 -27.70 -7.25
N ALA A 267 -15.81 -27.15 -7.99
CA ALA A 267 -16.01 -26.77 -9.39
C ALA A 267 -16.39 -27.97 -10.27
N ARG A 268 -15.73 -29.13 -10.07
CA ARG A 268 -16.05 -30.37 -10.80
C ARG A 268 -17.45 -30.87 -10.46
N SER A 269 -17.82 -30.88 -9.17
CA SER A 269 -19.13 -31.36 -8.73
C SER A 269 -20.31 -30.55 -9.27
N LYS A 270 -20.14 -29.24 -9.48
CA LYS A 270 -21.17 -28.37 -10.07
C LYS A 270 -21.33 -28.61 -11.57
N GLN A 271 -20.24 -28.89 -12.27
CA GLN A 271 -20.25 -29.16 -13.70
C GLN A 271 -20.97 -30.49 -14.02
N THR A 272 -20.75 -31.53 -13.21
CA THR A 272 -21.44 -32.82 -13.37
C THR A 272 -22.95 -32.74 -13.11
N LYS A 273 -23.41 -31.81 -12.26
CA LYS A 273 -24.83 -31.59 -11.98
C LYS A 273 -25.55 -30.73 -13.02
N SER A 274 -24.83 -29.94 -13.82
CA SER A 274 -25.42 -29.16 -14.92
C SER A 274 -25.53 -29.94 -16.23
N GLU A 275 -24.92 -31.12 -16.30
CA GLU A 275 -24.91 -32.02 -17.45
C GLU A 275 -25.88 -33.22 -17.27
N GLN A 276 -26.67 -33.22 -16.19
CA GLN A 276 -27.79 -34.14 -15.93
C GLN A 276 -29.10 -33.37 -15.95
#